data_AF-A0A644X0X1-F1
#
_entry.id   AF-A0A644X0X1-F1
#
_cell.length_a   1.000
_cell.length_b   1.000
_cell.length_c   1.000
_cell.angle_alpha   90.00
_cell.angle_beta   90.00
_cell.angle_gamma   90.00
#
_symmetry.space_group_name_H-M   'P 1'
#
loop_
_entity.id
_entity.type
_entity.pdbx_description
1 polymer ?
#
loop_
_entity_poly.entity_id
_entity_poly.type
_entity_poly.pdbx_seq_one_letter_code
_entity_poly.pdbx_strand_id
1 'polypeptide(L)'
;MEHVSAIITRFIRQNMEERGLVLYFTDDDKLLAMDDRFETHFKFDLVFSDNDFSCQVLARGEKGLQVRQRFNISWTNAKGIREFMDYVRSL
;
A
#
# COMPACT_ATOMS: atom_id res chain seq x y z
N MET A 1 -17.79 -7.99 -10.55
CA MET A 1 -16.52 -8.28 -11.24
C MET A 1 -15.43 -7.79 -10.30
N GLU A 2 -14.51 -8.63 -9.81
CA GLU A 2 -13.42 -8.13 -8.96
C GLU A 2 -12.47 -7.29 -9.83
N HIS A 3 -12.23 -6.03 -9.44
CA HIS A 3 -11.27 -5.16 -10.11
C HIS A 3 -9.84 -5.58 -9.72
N VAL A 4 -8.89 -5.49 -10.65
CA VAL A 4 -7.47 -5.80 -10.36
C VAL A 4 -6.92 -4.93 -9.20
N SER A 5 -7.45 -3.72 -9.03
CA SER A 5 -7.18 -2.87 -7.87
C SER A 5 -7.53 -3.52 -6.53
N ALA A 6 -8.59 -4.34 -6.47
CA ALA A 6 -8.98 -5.07 -5.27
C ALA A 6 -7.93 -6.13 -4.88
N ILE A 7 -7.21 -6.71 -5.85
CA ILE A 7 -6.12 -7.67 -5.58
C ILE A 7 -4.99 -6.96 -4.84
N ILE A 8 -4.59 -5.78 -5.32
CA ILE A 8 -3.52 -4.97 -4.70
C ILE A 8 -3.92 -4.55 -3.29
N THR A 9 -5.11 -3.97 -3.12
CA THR A 9 -5.58 -3.51 -1.80
C THR A 9 -5.75 -4.67 -0.80
N ARG A 10 -6.29 -5.82 -1.25
CA ARG A 10 -6.40 -7.03 -0.40
C ARG A 10 -5.04 -7.56 0.01
N PHE A 11 -4.07 -7.55 -0.90
CA PHE A 11 -2.72 -8.02 -0.61
C PHE A 11 -2.02 -7.15 0.45
N ILE A 12 -2.14 -5.81 0.33
CA ILE A 12 -1.63 -4.88 1.35
C ILE A 12 -2.32 -5.15 2.68
N ARG A 13 -3.65 -5.27 2.69
CA ARG A 13 -4.44 -5.54 3.90
C ARG A 13 -3.93 -6.77 4.63
N GLN A 14 -3.87 -7.90 3.94
CA GLN A 14 -3.46 -9.16 4.55
C GLN A 14 -2.05 -9.06 5.16
N ASN A 15 -1.10 -8.44 4.44
CA ASN A 15 0.25 -8.29 4.95
C ASN A 15 0.33 -7.37 6.16
N MET A 16 -0.46 -6.29 6.20
CA MET A 16 -0.48 -5.39 7.37
C MET A 16 -1.16 -6.07 8.57
N GLU A 17 -2.24 -6.80 8.35
CA GLU A 17 -2.96 -7.55 9.40
C GLU A 17 -2.08 -8.64 10.03
N GLU A 18 -1.27 -9.36 9.23
CA GLU A 18 -0.28 -10.33 9.72
C GLU A 18 0.79 -9.69 10.64
N ARG A 19 0.96 -8.37 10.59
CA ARG A 19 1.87 -7.59 11.44
C ARG A 19 1.18 -6.92 12.63
N GLY A 20 -0.12 -7.18 12.84
CA GLY A 20 -0.91 -6.53 13.89
C GLY A 20 -1.33 -5.10 13.55
N LEU A 21 -1.29 -4.71 12.26
CA LEU A 21 -1.74 -3.41 11.80
C LEU A 21 -3.10 -3.52 11.10
N VAL A 22 -3.99 -2.57 11.36
CA VAL A 22 -5.31 -2.48 10.71
C VAL A 22 -5.27 -1.40 9.62
N LEU A 23 -5.87 -1.70 8.47
CA LEU A 23 -6.01 -0.72 7.39
C LEU A 23 -7.27 0.12 7.53
N TYR A 24 -7.09 1.44 7.50
CA TYR A 24 -8.15 2.43 7.41
C TYR A 24 -8.05 3.20 6.09
N PHE A 25 -9.20 3.49 5.48
CA PHE A 25 -9.29 4.37 4.33
C PHE A 25 -9.51 5.81 4.79
N THR A 26 -8.80 6.75 4.19
CA THR A 26 -9.17 8.18 4.26
C THR A 26 -10.25 8.49 3.23
N ASP A 27 -10.92 9.64 3.37
CA ASP A 27 -11.88 10.14 2.36
C ASP A 27 -11.26 10.30 0.95
N ASP A 28 -9.93 10.47 0.85
CA ASP A 28 -9.18 10.54 -0.42
C ASP A 28 -8.67 9.16 -0.90
N ASP A 29 -9.27 8.04 -0.48
CA ASP A 29 -8.88 6.66 -0.83
C ASP A 29 -7.45 6.24 -0.45
N LYS A 30 -6.78 6.98 0.44
CA LYS A 30 -5.46 6.61 0.97
C LYS A 30 -5.60 5.52 2.03
N LEU A 31 -4.68 4.57 2.04
CA LEU A 31 -4.65 3.50 3.05
C LEU A 31 -3.66 3.86 4.16
N LEU A 32 -4.13 3.86 5.40
CA LEU A 32 -3.31 4.02 6.60
C LEU A 32 -3.24 2.68 7.34
N ALA A 33 -2.03 2.15 7.56
CA ALA A 33 -1.79 1.00 8.40
C ALA A 33 -1.47 1.46 9.82
N MET A 34 -2.40 1.21 10.75
CA MET A 34 -2.34 1.70 12.13
C MET A 34 -2.27 0.55 13.13
N ASP A 35 -1.63 0.80 14.28
CA ASP A 35 -1.68 -0.11 15.43
C ASP A 35 -2.93 0.09 16.30
N ASP A 36 -3.00 -0.62 17.43
CA ASP A 36 -4.08 -0.55 18.41
C ASP A 36 -4.19 0.80 19.14
N ARG A 37 -3.19 1.67 19.00
CA ARG A 37 -3.17 3.04 19.53
C ARG A 37 -3.49 4.09 18.48
N PHE A 38 -3.92 3.67 17.29
CA PHE A 38 -4.18 4.53 16.14
C PHE A 38 -2.93 5.26 15.61
N GLU A 39 -1.74 4.76 15.92
CA GLU A 39 -0.50 5.32 15.39
C GLU A 39 -0.26 4.76 13.98
N THR A 40 -0.05 5.65 13.00
CA THR A 40 0.20 5.23 11.62
C THR A 40 1.66 4.81 11.45
N HIS A 41 1.87 3.54 11.07
CA HIS A 41 3.19 2.98 10.77
C HIS A 41 3.52 3.07 9.28
N PHE A 42 2.51 2.82 8.43
CA PHE A 42 2.63 2.94 6.99
C PHE A 42 1.44 3.69 6.39
N LYS A 43 1.69 4.42 5.30
CA LYS A 43 0.67 5.03 4.45
C LYS A 43 0.92 4.63 3.01
N PHE A 44 -0.10 4.12 2.35
CA PHE A 44 -0.07 3.77 0.93
C PHE A 44 -0.96 4.75 0.17
N ASP A 45 -0.31 5.66 -0.55
CA ASP A 45 -0.97 6.58 -1.47
C ASP A 45 -1.14 5.86 -2.81
N LEU A 46 -2.25 5.13 -2.95
CA LEU A 46 -2.60 4.36 -4.14
C LEU A 46 -3.41 5.20 -5.12
N VAL A 47 -3.06 5.11 -6.39
CA VAL A 47 -3.86 5.64 -7.49
C VAL A 47 -3.98 4.56 -8.54
N PHE A 48 -5.21 4.25 -8.94
CA PHE A 48 -5.52 3.28 -9.97
C PHE A 48 -5.98 3.98 -11.24
N SER A 49 -5.56 3.46 -12.39
CA SER A 49 -6.06 3.85 -13.70
C SER A 49 -6.45 2.59 -14.49
N ASP A 50 -6.98 2.80 -15.70
CA ASP A 50 -7.34 1.71 -16.60
C ASP A 50 -6.13 0.86 -17.04
N ASN A 51 -4.91 1.44 -17.02
CA ASN A 51 -3.72 0.83 -17.61
C ASN A 51 -2.60 0.55 -16.60
N ASP A 52 -2.64 1.19 -15.43
CA ASP A 52 -1.60 1.12 -14.42
C ASP A 52 -2.13 1.37 -13.00
N PHE A 53 -1.21 1.24 -12.04
CA PHE A 53 -1.36 1.83 -10.73
C PHE A 53 -0.05 2.48 -10.29
N SER A 54 -0.19 3.48 -9.44
CA SER A 54 0.94 4.04 -8.70
C SER A 54 0.71 3.87 -7.20
N CYS A 55 1.81 3.73 -6.47
CA CYS A 55 1.79 3.65 -5.02
C CYS A 55 3.00 4.40 -4.46
N GLN A 56 2.75 5.41 -3.64
CA GLN A 56 3.78 5.98 -2.78
C GLN A 56 3.61 5.39 -1.37
N VAL A 57 4.64 4.68 -0.90
CA VAL A 57 4.67 4.11 0.45
C VAL A 57 5.44 5.04 1.35
N LEU A 58 4.77 5.53 2.39
CA LEU A 58 5.39 6.27 3.49
C LEU A 58 5.47 5.36 4.71
N ALA A 59 6.54 5.50 5.47
CA ALA A 59 6.74 4.83 6.74
C ALA A 59 7.02 5.85 7.84
N ARG A 60 6.72 5.50 9.08
CA ARG A 60 7.06 6.32 10.24
C ARG A 60 8.58 6.48 10.36
N GLY A 61 9.04 7.73 10.35
CA GLY A 61 10.41 8.13 10.68
C GLY A 61 10.44 9.12 11.85
N GLU A 62 11.61 9.68 12.15
CA GLU A 62 11.82 10.58 13.29
C GLU A 62 10.95 11.84 13.27
N LYS A 63 10.57 12.31 12.08
CA LYS A 63 9.80 13.56 11.87
C LYS A 63 8.38 13.29 11.34
N GLY A 64 7.85 12.09 11.57
CA GLY A 64 6.57 11.65 11.04
C GLY A 64 6.70 10.77 9.80
N LEU A 65 5.65 10.72 8.97
CA LEU A 65 5.64 9.87 7.77
C LEU A 65 6.61 10.39 6.71
N GLN A 66 7.52 9.52 6.28
CA GLN A 66 8.53 9.80 5.27
C GLN A 66 8.39 8.83 4.11
N VAL A 67 8.64 9.32 2.90
CA VAL A 67 8.57 8.48 1.70
C VAL A 67 9.69 7.44 1.77
N ARG A 68 9.30 6.16 1.74
CA ARG A 68 10.22 5.02 1.74
C ARG A 68 10.42 4.47 0.34
N GLN A 69 9.36 4.40 -0.47
CA GLN A 69 9.44 3.88 -1.84
C GLN A 69 8.29 4.41 -2.71
N ARG A 70 8.53 4.46 -4.03
CA ARG A 70 7.52 4.82 -5.04
C ARG A 70 7.45 3.75 -6.12
N PHE A 71 6.23 3.48 -6.59
CA PHE A 71 5.93 2.54 -7.65
C PHE A 71 5.02 3.20 -8.68
N ASN A 72 5.27 2.93 -9.96
CA ASN A 72 4.38 3.23 -11.07
C ASN A 72 4.44 2.04 -12.04
N ILE A 73 3.38 1.24 -12.09
CA ILE A 73 3.39 -0.10 -12.65
C ILE A 73 2.18 -0.28 -13.57
N SER A 74 2.43 -0.50 -14.86
CA SER A 74 1.38 -0.93 -15.79
C SER A 74 0.83 -2.31 -15.40
N TRP A 75 -0.47 -2.53 -15.60
CA TRP A 75 -1.10 -3.85 -15.43
C TRP A 75 -0.46 -4.95 -16.29
N THR A 76 0.20 -4.57 -17.40
CA THR A 76 0.94 -5.51 -18.26
C THR A 76 2.33 -5.87 -17.73
N ASN A 77 2.84 -5.15 -16.73
CA ASN A 77 4.18 -5.37 -16.15
C ASN A 77 4.12 -6.34 -14.95
N ALA A 78 4.02 -7.64 -15.25
CA ALA A 78 4.00 -8.69 -14.23
C ALA A 78 5.27 -8.75 -13.34
N LYS A 79 6.42 -8.27 -13.83
CA LYS A 79 7.65 -8.18 -13.02
C LYS A 79 7.50 -7.08 -11.96
N GLY A 80 7.07 -5.88 -12.37
CA GLY A 80 6.84 -4.75 -11.45
C GLY A 80 5.78 -5.06 -10.39
N ILE A 81 4.70 -5.75 -10.77
CA ILE A 81 3.67 -6.20 -9.80
C ILE A 81 4.29 -7.11 -8.74
N ARG A 82 5.13 -8.08 -9.15
CA ARG A 82 5.82 -8.98 -8.20
C ARG A 82 6.77 -8.23 -7.29
N GLU A 83 7.58 -7.32 -7.84
CA GLU A 83 8.50 -6.48 -7.06
C GLU A 83 7.76 -5.62 -6.03
N PHE A 84 6.60 -5.07 -6.39
CA PHE A 84 5.73 -4.37 -5.45
C PHE A 84 5.22 -5.30 -4.33
N MET A 85 4.73 -6.48 -4.68
CA MET A 85 4.24 -7.46 -3.70
C MET A 85 5.36 -7.95 -2.77
N ASP A 86 6.55 -8.19 -3.29
CA ASP A 86 7.74 -8.55 -2.51
C ASP A 86 8.14 -7.42 -1.57
N TYR A 87 8.08 -6.17 -2.02
CA TYR A 87 8.33 -5.02 -1.18
C TYR A 87 7.33 -4.93 -0.03
N VAL A 88 6.03 -5.04 -0.30
CA VAL A 88 4.98 -5.00 0.74
C VAL A 88 5.16 -6.16 1.74
N ARG A 89 5.55 -7.35 1.27
CA ARG A 89 5.93 -8.48 2.13
C ARG A 89 7.14 -8.23 3.01
N SER A 90 8.03 -7.32 2.61
CA SER A 90 9.26 -6.99 3.34
C SER A 90 9.13 -5.80 4.31
N LEU A 91 8.00 -5.07 4.26
CA LEU A 91 7.72 -3.94 5.14
C LEU A 91 7.70 -4.36 6.60
#